data_AF-A0A382E9S6-F1
#
_entry.id   AF-A0A382E9S6-F1
#
_cell.length_a   1.000
_cell.length_b   1.000
_cell.length_c   1.000
_cell.angle_alpha   90.00
_cell.angle_beta   90.00
_cell.angle_gamma   90.00
#
_symmetry.space_group_name_H-M   'P 1'
#
loop_
_entity.id
_entity.type
_entity.pdbx_description
1 polymer ?
#
loop_
_entity_poly.entity_id
_entity_poly.type
_entity_poly.pdbx_seq_one_letter_code
_entity_poly.pdbx_strand_id
1 'polypeptide(L)'
;MNSFEEFKNFIALKSILEPISIKNKKLLHLVTYPDKLDWDFGVEKQTQMTYLQMSGGATGAGTGHYIKLCKQSEVLNFLKEETDSTHVMICSVGMIFVVTVTTKGKPETAITDFEKFSKSKKYCKAHIIAKPNDVLTLVTRHLAEPFPLGKITASLAHLHYQHIELNLDIWREIGCPDIYEKFEYEERSKQNYHDDYTPLWIKPKEFPKIHNFTKKQRERKAFSYGHTWSMYHNATWKDIREDRYNFDIEHKNFYFSRLNNNFNLQPNYYTENNEYLGKLPEDQEFDLIFSPCGGFTTEVLAHKLNFNGKIIIYDHAQSILDIKKQILDTNPDLNELRVVEKMHPDINFVWNSEYQKGRPESFGTYEEMRLWQEEMCENYDIDFWLMDLIEPDYNRLLKEVEGKRVYFNASNIFSYNKVILKYTLPELYESFSKLYTILKSSDGYYFRGTVPLKKFIKWK
;
A
#
# COMPACT_ATOMS: atom_id res chain seq x y z
N MET A 1 12.66 7.25 -12.77
CA MET A 1 13.23 6.19 -13.64
C MET A 1 12.74 6.41 -15.06
N ASN A 2 13.43 5.92 -16.09
CA ASN A 2 13.12 6.25 -17.49
C ASN A 2 12.21 5.22 -18.19
N SER A 3 11.95 4.06 -17.59
CA SER A 3 11.07 3.04 -18.18
C SER A 3 10.48 2.08 -17.14
N PHE A 4 9.46 1.32 -17.55
CA PHE A 4 8.92 0.22 -16.76
C PHE A 4 9.99 -0.86 -16.46
N GLU A 5 10.88 -1.15 -17.42
CA GLU A 5 11.95 -2.14 -17.19
C GLU A 5 12.94 -1.66 -16.15
N GLU A 6 13.31 -0.38 -16.14
CA GLU A 6 14.13 0.19 -15.06
C GLU A 6 13.42 0.08 -13.71
N PHE A 7 12.10 0.37 -13.64
CA PHE A 7 11.32 0.20 -12.42
C PHE A 7 11.30 -1.26 -11.94
N LYS A 8 10.99 -2.20 -12.84
CA LYS A 8 10.95 -3.64 -12.56
C LYS A 8 12.30 -4.15 -12.07
N ASN A 9 13.39 -3.75 -12.73
CA ASN A 9 14.76 -4.12 -12.35
C ASN A 9 15.17 -3.49 -11.01
N PHE A 10 14.78 -2.24 -10.76
CA PHE A 10 15.02 -1.59 -9.47
C PHE A 10 14.36 -2.36 -8.33
N ILE A 11 13.08 -2.72 -8.48
CA ILE A 11 12.34 -3.53 -7.49
C ILE A 11 12.99 -4.90 -7.30
N ALA A 12 13.37 -5.58 -8.39
CA ALA A 12 14.01 -6.89 -8.32
C ALA A 12 15.35 -6.82 -7.55
N LEU A 13 16.20 -5.83 -7.88
CA LEU A 13 17.48 -5.62 -7.21
C LEU A 13 17.30 -5.36 -5.71
N LYS A 14 16.37 -4.47 -5.34
CA LYS A 14 16.11 -4.15 -3.92
C LYS A 14 15.51 -5.34 -3.17
N SER A 15 14.64 -6.12 -3.81
CA SER A 15 14.05 -7.33 -3.22
C SER A 15 15.08 -8.44 -2.96
N ILE A 16 16.14 -8.54 -3.78
CA ILE A 16 17.26 -9.47 -3.57
C ILE A 16 18.10 -9.04 -2.36
N LEU A 17 18.42 -7.76 -2.25
CA LEU A 17 19.19 -7.21 -1.13
C LEU A 17 18.41 -7.29 0.19
N GLU A 18 17.08 -7.29 0.10
CA GLU A 18 16.18 -7.25 1.24
C GLU A 18 15.15 -8.40 1.16
N PRO A 19 15.57 -9.68 1.21
CA PRO A 19 14.67 -10.82 0.98
C PRO A 19 13.49 -10.83 1.97
N ILE A 20 12.28 -10.94 1.45
CA ILE A 20 11.04 -10.99 2.24
C ILE A 20 10.72 -12.46 2.54
N SER A 21 10.46 -12.77 3.82
CA SER A 21 9.83 -14.05 4.16
C SER A 21 8.37 -14.03 3.71
N ILE A 22 8.10 -14.69 2.58
CA ILE A 22 6.77 -14.78 2.00
C ILE A 22 5.99 -15.84 2.79
N LYS A 23 5.06 -15.40 3.64
CA LYS A 23 4.27 -16.30 4.49
C LYS A 23 3.28 -17.17 3.71
N ASN A 24 2.80 -16.71 2.55
CA ASN A 24 1.81 -17.43 1.75
C ASN A 24 2.06 -17.26 0.25
N LYS A 25 2.83 -18.19 -0.34
CA LYS A 25 3.03 -18.25 -1.79
C LYS A 25 1.79 -18.69 -2.57
N LYS A 26 0.74 -19.21 -1.91
CA LYS A 26 -0.48 -19.67 -2.60
C LYS A 26 -1.29 -18.52 -3.21
N LEU A 27 -1.10 -17.30 -2.72
CA LEU A 27 -1.80 -16.10 -3.17
C LEU A 27 -0.85 -15.14 -3.89
N LEU A 28 -0.81 -15.23 -5.21
CA LEU A 28 -0.02 -14.34 -6.06
C LEU A 28 -0.74 -12.99 -6.22
N HIS A 29 0.03 -11.92 -6.10
CA HIS A 29 -0.37 -10.56 -6.45
C HIS A 29 0.45 -10.14 -7.67
N LEU A 30 -0.19 -9.98 -8.83
CA LEU A 30 0.47 -9.67 -10.09
C LEU A 30 0.13 -8.24 -10.51
N VAL A 31 1.14 -7.38 -10.55
CA VAL A 31 1.00 -6.03 -11.12
C VAL A 31 1.45 -6.09 -12.58
N THR A 32 0.59 -5.60 -13.47
CA THR A 32 0.78 -5.67 -14.92
C THR A 32 0.92 -4.30 -15.53
N TYR A 33 1.85 -4.15 -16.47
CA TYR A 33 2.04 -2.92 -17.24
C TYR A 33 1.47 -3.09 -18.65
N PRO A 34 0.49 -2.28 -19.09
CA PRO A 34 -0.04 -2.37 -20.45
C PRO A 34 1.05 -2.08 -21.48
N ASP A 35 1.22 -2.95 -22.48
CA ASP A 35 2.35 -2.90 -23.43
C ASP A 35 2.44 -1.60 -24.24
N LYS A 36 1.29 -0.91 -24.43
CA LYS A 36 1.18 0.32 -25.22
C LYS A 36 1.07 1.58 -24.36
N LEU A 37 1.23 1.47 -23.04
CA LEU A 37 1.26 2.64 -22.17
C LEU A 37 2.64 3.29 -22.31
N ASP A 38 2.66 4.60 -22.57
CA ASP A 38 3.90 5.36 -22.58
C ASP A 38 4.38 5.61 -21.14
N TRP A 39 5.70 5.64 -20.95
CA TRP A 39 6.28 5.94 -19.64
C TRP A 39 6.46 7.44 -19.45
N ASP A 40 5.89 7.97 -18.37
CA ASP A 40 6.10 9.33 -17.90
C ASP A 40 6.12 9.36 -16.36
N PHE A 41 6.31 10.54 -15.78
CA PHE A 41 6.34 10.71 -14.33
C PHE A 41 5.05 10.25 -13.65
N GLY A 42 3.89 10.58 -14.22
CA GLY A 42 2.59 10.20 -13.69
C GLY A 42 2.37 8.68 -13.71
N VAL A 43 2.82 8.01 -14.78
CA VAL A 43 2.81 6.55 -14.92
C VAL A 43 3.79 5.89 -13.96
N GLU A 44 4.98 6.47 -13.73
CA GLU A 44 5.90 6.01 -12.68
C GLU A 44 5.23 6.07 -11.29
N LYS A 45 4.59 7.20 -10.96
CA LYS A 45 3.85 7.36 -9.69
C LYS A 45 2.69 6.39 -9.55
N GLN A 46 1.93 6.18 -10.61
CA GLN A 46 0.83 5.20 -10.62
C GLN A 46 1.35 3.77 -10.47
N THR A 47 2.46 3.41 -11.12
CA THR A 47 3.12 2.11 -10.98
C THR A 47 3.57 1.88 -9.54
N GLN A 48 4.24 2.88 -8.95
CA GLN A 48 4.67 2.86 -7.55
C GLN A 48 3.49 2.68 -6.58
N MET A 49 2.41 3.44 -6.77
CA MET A 49 1.23 3.36 -5.92
C MET A 49 0.54 2.00 -6.00
N THR A 50 0.30 1.49 -7.22
CA THR A 50 -0.31 0.17 -7.42
C THR A 50 0.55 -0.92 -6.77
N TYR A 51 1.87 -0.91 -7.02
CA TYR A 51 2.79 -1.90 -6.46
C TYR A 51 2.80 -1.87 -4.94
N LEU A 52 2.98 -0.69 -4.32
CA LEU A 52 3.12 -0.58 -2.88
C LEU A 52 1.81 -0.78 -2.12
N GLN A 53 0.65 -0.51 -2.73
CA GLN A 53 -0.64 -0.86 -2.13
C GLN A 53 -0.92 -2.37 -2.20
N MET A 54 -0.43 -3.07 -3.23
CA MET A 54 -0.55 -4.52 -3.35
C MET A 54 0.51 -5.28 -2.54
N SER A 55 1.68 -4.67 -2.28
CA SER A 55 2.79 -5.36 -1.60
C SER A 55 2.54 -5.53 -0.11
N GLY A 56 1.93 -4.56 0.57
CA GLY A 56 1.59 -4.66 2.00
C GLY A 56 0.35 -5.52 2.27
N GLY A 57 -0.01 -5.73 3.53
CA GLY A 57 -1.15 -6.54 3.96
C GLY A 57 -2.53 -5.95 3.60
N ALA A 58 -3.57 -6.27 4.37
CA ALA A 58 -4.96 -5.89 4.07
C ALA A 58 -5.17 -4.39 3.76
N THR A 59 -4.42 -3.48 4.39
CA THR A 59 -4.46 -2.02 4.16
C THR A 59 -3.44 -1.51 3.16
N GLY A 60 -2.63 -2.40 2.59
CA GLY A 60 -1.39 -2.07 1.91
C GLY A 60 -0.24 -1.73 2.87
N ALA A 61 -0.34 -2.03 4.17
CA ALA A 61 0.78 -1.90 5.14
C ALA A 61 1.20 -3.27 5.72
N GLY A 62 2.48 -3.46 6.07
CA GLY A 62 2.98 -4.66 6.75
C GLY A 62 3.65 -5.73 5.86
N THR A 63 3.85 -6.94 6.41
CA THR A 63 4.69 -8.01 5.81
C THR A 63 4.20 -8.45 4.44
N GLY A 64 5.13 -8.49 3.48
CA GLY A 64 4.85 -8.50 2.05
C GLY A 64 4.11 -9.72 1.51
N HIS A 65 3.13 -9.48 0.66
CA HIS A 65 2.52 -10.52 -0.19
C HIS A 65 3.54 -11.11 -1.17
N TYR A 66 3.21 -12.29 -1.72
CA TYR A 66 3.90 -12.80 -2.90
C TYR A 66 3.51 -11.93 -4.11
N ILE A 67 4.31 -10.91 -4.40
CA ILE A 67 4.03 -9.92 -5.45
C ILE A 67 5.05 -10.01 -6.60
N LYS A 68 4.56 -9.82 -7.83
CA LYS A 68 5.35 -9.87 -9.07
C LYS A 68 4.93 -8.75 -10.03
N LEU A 69 5.84 -8.38 -10.92
CA LEU A 69 5.66 -7.35 -11.95
C LEU A 69 5.98 -7.94 -13.33
N CYS A 70 5.10 -7.72 -14.30
CA CYS A 70 5.32 -8.11 -15.70
C CYS A 70 4.56 -7.19 -16.66
N LYS A 71 4.86 -7.27 -17.96
CA LYS A 71 4.02 -6.66 -18.99
C LYS A 71 2.73 -7.46 -19.16
N GLN A 72 1.67 -6.82 -19.65
CA GLN A 72 0.40 -7.48 -19.91
C GLN A 72 0.56 -8.66 -20.90
N SER A 73 1.37 -8.51 -21.94
CA SER A 73 1.70 -9.58 -22.89
C SER A 73 2.43 -10.78 -22.27
N GLU A 74 3.10 -10.60 -21.14
CA GLU A 74 3.86 -11.66 -20.45
C GLU A 74 2.98 -12.50 -19.51
N VAL A 75 1.77 -12.03 -19.17
CA VAL A 75 0.91 -12.61 -18.12
C VAL A 75 0.61 -14.08 -18.38
N LEU A 76 0.23 -14.46 -19.60
CA LEU A 76 -0.16 -15.84 -19.91
C LEU A 76 0.99 -16.83 -19.65
N ASN A 77 2.18 -16.52 -20.16
CA ASN A 77 3.36 -17.37 -19.97
C ASN A 77 3.78 -17.38 -18.50
N PHE A 78 3.77 -16.20 -17.85
CA PHE A 78 4.06 -16.08 -16.43
C PHE A 78 3.17 -16.98 -15.57
N LEU A 79 1.85 -16.98 -15.81
CA LEU A 79 0.90 -17.80 -15.04
C LEU A 79 1.04 -19.30 -15.32
N LYS A 80 1.49 -19.69 -16.54
CA LYS A 80 1.78 -21.09 -16.87
C LYS A 80 3.04 -21.59 -16.14
N GLU A 81 4.04 -20.73 -15.99
CA GLU A 81 5.29 -21.05 -15.28
C GLU A 81 5.13 -21.02 -13.76
N GLU A 82 4.20 -20.23 -13.23
CA GLU A 82 3.90 -20.16 -11.80
C GLU A 82 3.13 -21.40 -11.34
N THR A 83 3.79 -22.28 -10.59
CA THR A 83 3.21 -23.54 -10.09
C THR A 83 2.86 -23.54 -8.60
N ASP A 84 3.40 -22.63 -7.81
CA ASP A 84 3.23 -22.63 -6.34
C ASP A 84 1.90 -21.97 -5.92
N SER A 85 1.37 -21.10 -6.76
CA SER A 85 0.18 -20.29 -6.49
C SER A 85 -1.11 -21.02 -6.89
N THR A 86 -2.13 -20.93 -6.03
CA THR A 86 -3.49 -21.45 -6.30
C THR A 86 -4.45 -20.36 -6.75
N HIS A 87 -4.17 -19.10 -6.41
CA HIS A 87 -4.97 -17.95 -6.82
C HIS A 87 -4.06 -16.79 -7.19
N VAL A 88 -4.53 -15.96 -8.12
CA VAL A 88 -3.87 -14.72 -8.49
C VAL A 88 -4.84 -13.53 -8.49
N MET A 89 -4.38 -12.41 -7.94
CA MET A 89 -4.97 -11.09 -8.13
C MET A 89 -4.11 -10.33 -9.11
N ILE A 90 -4.64 -10.06 -10.30
CA ILE A 90 -3.99 -9.31 -11.37
C ILE A 90 -4.55 -7.89 -11.35
N CYS A 91 -3.69 -6.89 -11.21
CA CYS A 91 -4.07 -5.49 -11.37
C CYS A 91 -3.14 -4.80 -12.35
N SER A 92 -3.71 -3.94 -13.20
CA SER A 92 -2.92 -3.06 -14.06
C SER A 92 -2.37 -1.89 -13.27
N VAL A 93 -1.18 -1.41 -13.68
CA VAL A 93 -0.66 -0.09 -13.31
C VAL A 93 -1.75 0.96 -13.50
N GLY A 94 -1.90 1.84 -12.50
CA GLY A 94 -3.00 2.81 -12.43
C GLY A 94 -4.16 2.37 -11.55
N MET A 95 -4.08 1.20 -10.91
CA MET A 95 -5.04 0.76 -9.90
C MET A 95 -4.67 1.32 -8.51
N ILE A 96 -5.67 1.85 -7.80
CA ILE A 96 -5.58 2.16 -6.37
C ILE A 96 -6.72 1.52 -5.59
N PHE A 97 -6.48 1.29 -4.30
CA PHE A 97 -7.48 0.79 -3.36
C PHE A 97 -7.86 1.88 -2.35
N VAL A 98 -9.16 1.98 -2.10
CA VAL A 98 -9.73 2.91 -1.12
C VAL A 98 -9.89 2.17 0.21
N VAL A 99 -9.37 2.75 1.30
CA VAL A 99 -9.22 2.12 2.62
C VAL A 99 -10.05 2.87 3.68
N THR A 100 -11.29 3.23 3.34
CA THR A 100 -12.18 4.02 4.22
C THR A 100 -13.21 3.18 4.98
N VAL A 101 -13.42 1.94 4.57
CA VAL A 101 -14.48 1.08 5.13
C VAL A 101 -13.86 0.10 6.12
N THR A 102 -14.36 0.08 7.34
CA THR A 102 -13.97 -0.88 8.37
C THR A 102 -15.18 -1.72 8.78
N THR A 103 -15.03 -3.05 8.85
CA THR A 103 -16.05 -3.97 9.33
C THR A 103 -15.47 -4.82 10.45
N LYS A 104 -16.04 -4.72 11.66
CA LYS A 104 -15.56 -5.41 12.87
C LYS A 104 -14.07 -5.13 13.15
N GLY A 105 -13.67 -3.86 13.07
CA GLY A 105 -12.27 -3.43 13.25
C GLY A 105 -11.28 -3.88 12.19
N LYS A 106 -11.73 -4.48 11.09
CA LYS A 106 -10.87 -4.83 9.96
C LYS A 106 -11.23 -4.01 8.72
N PRO A 107 -10.23 -3.43 8.04
CA PRO A 107 -10.46 -2.67 6.82
C PRO A 107 -10.98 -3.61 5.74
N GLU A 108 -12.02 -3.19 5.04
CA GLU A 108 -12.48 -3.84 3.82
C GLU A 108 -11.79 -3.17 2.64
N THR A 109 -10.92 -3.91 1.98
CA THR A 109 -10.17 -3.48 0.80
C THR A 109 -10.25 -4.51 -0.32
N ALA A 110 -9.79 -4.13 -1.51
CA ALA A 110 -9.63 -5.06 -2.63
C ALA A 110 -8.78 -6.29 -2.27
N ILE A 111 -7.75 -6.14 -1.42
CA ILE A 111 -6.93 -7.26 -0.94
C ILE A 111 -7.76 -8.21 -0.10
N THR A 112 -8.53 -7.71 0.87
CA THR A 112 -9.38 -8.58 1.71
C THR A 112 -10.52 -9.23 0.91
N ASP A 113 -10.98 -8.56 -0.16
CA ASP A 113 -11.93 -9.13 -1.10
C ASP A 113 -11.32 -10.29 -1.90
N PHE A 114 -10.05 -10.18 -2.28
CA PHE A 114 -9.30 -11.26 -2.90
C PHE A 114 -9.05 -12.44 -1.94
N GLU A 115 -8.70 -12.19 -0.67
CA GLU A 115 -8.60 -13.25 0.33
C GLU A 115 -9.94 -13.99 0.57
N LYS A 116 -11.06 -13.27 0.49
CA LYS A 116 -12.41 -13.88 0.53
C LYS A 116 -12.67 -14.70 -0.74
N PHE A 117 -12.23 -14.21 -1.90
CA PHE A 117 -12.32 -14.94 -3.16
C PHE A 117 -11.49 -16.22 -3.15
N SER A 118 -10.27 -16.21 -2.62
CA SER A 118 -9.39 -17.37 -2.58
C SER A 118 -9.90 -18.50 -1.68
N LYS A 119 -10.86 -18.19 -0.80
CA LYS A 119 -11.58 -19.16 0.03
C LYS A 119 -12.90 -19.61 -0.60
N SER A 120 -13.29 -18.99 -1.71
CA SER A 120 -14.46 -19.38 -2.50
C SER A 120 -14.07 -20.45 -3.52
N LYS A 121 -15.06 -21.22 -4.00
CA LYS A 121 -14.86 -22.18 -5.09
C LYS A 121 -15.11 -21.57 -6.48
N LYS A 122 -14.97 -20.24 -6.61
CA LYS A 122 -15.26 -19.53 -7.85
C LYS A 122 -14.04 -19.58 -8.76
N TYR A 123 -14.30 -19.74 -10.06
CA TYR A 123 -13.26 -19.73 -11.09
C TYR A 123 -12.62 -18.35 -11.26
N CYS A 124 -13.43 -17.33 -11.56
CA CYS A 124 -12.91 -16.01 -11.89
C CYS A 124 -13.86 -14.91 -11.39
N LYS A 125 -13.26 -13.79 -10.94
CA LYS A 125 -13.94 -12.53 -10.69
C LYS A 125 -13.22 -11.39 -11.40
N ALA A 126 -13.86 -10.72 -12.33
CA ALA A 126 -13.22 -9.74 -13.18
C ALA A 126 -14.18 -8.64 -13.61
N HIS A 127 -13.65 -7.53 -14.12
CA HIS A 127 -14.49 -6.55 -14.80
C HIS A 127 -14.85 -7.08 -16.20
N ILE A 128 -16.08 -7.56 -16.36
CA ILE A 128 -16.58 -8.15 -17.62
C ILE A 128 -17.10 -7.05 -18.53
N ILE A 129 -16.70 -7.08 -19.80
CA ILE A 129 -17.27 -6.28 -20.89
C ILE A 129 -17.96 -7.22 -21.89
N ALA A 130 -19.25 -7.04 -22.08
CA ALA A 130 -20.08 -7.78 -23.02
C ALA A 130 -21.06 -6.80 -23.67
N LYS A 131 -20.75 -6.23 -24.84
CA LYS A 131 -21.62 -5.25 -25.49
C LYS A 131 -22.81 -5.93 -26.16
N PRO A 132 -24.03 -5.38 -26.05
CA PRO A 132 -25.13 -5.80 -26.90
C PRO A 132 -24.72 -5.72 -28.37
N ASN A 133 -24.97 -6.78 -29.14
CA ASN A 133 -24.65 -6.87 -30.57
C ASN A 133 -23.16 -6.86 -30.96
N ASP A 134 -22.22 -7.05 -30.01
CA ASP A 134 -20.84 -7.42 -30.37
C ASP A 134 -20.83 -8.88 -30.83
N VAL A 135 -21.10 -9.06 -32.12
CA VAL A 135 -21.23 -10.36 -32.78
C VAL A 135 -20.16 -10.54 -33.83
N LEU A 136 -19.45 -11.67 -33.79
CA LEU A 136 -18.65 -12.10 -34.94
C LEU A 136 -19.62 -12.54 -36.03
N THR A 137 -19.62 -11.88 -37.19
CA THR A 137 -20.30 -12.40 -38.37
C THR A 137 -19.32 -13.30 -39.11
N LEU A 138 -19.38 -14.61 -38.87
CA LEU A 138 -18.67 -15.58 -39.69
C LEU A 138 -19.31 -15.59 -41.09
N VAL A 139 -18.67 -14.95 -42.07
CA VAL A 139 -18.93 -15.28 -43.46
C VAL A 139 -18.15 -16.55 -43.73
N THR A 140 -18.83 -17.70 -43.69
CA THR A 140 -18.27 -18.96 -44.17
C THR A 140 -18.01 -18.84 -45.68
N ARG A 141 -16.80 -18.43 -46.04
CA ARG A 141 -16.26 -18.73 -47.37
C ARG A 141 -15.80 -20.18 -47.33
N HIS A 142 -16.71 -21.11 -47.60
CA HIS A 142 -16.34 -22.44 -48.06
C HIS A 142 -16.86 -22.66 -49.46
N LEU A 143 -15.91 -23.12 -50.27
CA LEU A 143 -16.06 -23.59 -51.63
C LEU A 143 -17.26 -24.53 -51.72
N ALA A 144 -18.10 -24.27 -52.73
CA ALA A 144 -19.06 -25.21 -53.30
C ALA A 144 -19.97 -25.97 -52.31
N GLU A 145 -21.10 -25.37 -51.92
CA GLU A 145 -22.45 -25.96 -52.07
C GLU A 145 -23.55 -25.00 -51.53
N PRO A 146 -24.77 -25.00 -52.11
CA PRO A 146 -25.82 -24.04 -51.80
C PRO A 146 -26.70 -24.53 -50.64
N PHE A 147 -26.27 -24.28 -49.39
CA PHE A 147 -27.13 -24.33 -48.20
C PHE A 147 -27.36 -22.90 -47.65
N PRO A 148 -28.47 -22.62 -46.95
CA PRO A 148 -28.97 -21.26 -46.78
C PRO A 148 -27.98 -20.39 -45.99
N LEU A 149 -27.84 -19.12 -46.41
CA LEU A 149 -27.12 -18.06 -45.69
C LEU A 149 -27.72 -17.85 -44.30
N GLY A 150 -27.34 -18.68 -43.34
CA GLY A 150 -27.60 -18.45 -41.91
C GLY A 150 -26.47 -17.59 -41.35
N LYS A 151 -26.74 -16.34 -40.98
CA LYS A 151 -25.83 -15.56 -40.14
C LYS A 151 -25.71 -16.27 -38.79
N ILE A 152 -24.59 -16.93 -38.53
CA ILE A 152 -24.26 -17.38 -37.18
C ILE A 152 -23.69 -16.16 -36.45
N THR A 153 -24.46 -15.59 -35.53
CA THR A 153 -24.03 -14.50 -34.65
C THR A 153 -23.60 -15.08 -33.31
N ALA A 154 -22.31 -15.01 -32.99
CA ALA A 154 -21.80 -15.37 -31.67
C ALA A 154 -21.68 -14.14 -30.78
N SER A 155 -22.32 -14.13 -29.60
CA SER A 155 -22.19 -13.03 -28.65
C SER A 155 -20.82 -13.09 -27.97
N LEU A 156 -20.07 -11.99 -28.03
CA LEU A 156 -18.70 -11.93 -27.50
C LEU A 156 -18.61 -11.13 -26.20
N ALA A 157 -17.70 -11.56 -25.34
CA ALA A 157 -17.29 -10.83 -24.15
C ALA A 157 -15.77 -10.91 -23.95
N HIS A 158 -15.22 -10.03 -23.12
CA HIS A 158 -13.83 -10.11 -22.67
C HIS A 158 -13.70 -9.57 -21.25
N LEU A 159 -12.56 -9.88 -20.62
CA LEU A 159 -12.21 -9.34 -19.31
C LEU A 159 -11.38 -8.07 -19.49
N HIS A 160 -11.78 -6.99 -18.82
CA HIS A 160 -11.01 -5.76 -18.82
C HIS A 160 -9.78 -5.91 -17.92
N TYR A 161 -8.61 -5.51 -18.44
CA TYR A 161 -7.30 -5.74 -17.85
C TYR A 161 -7.05 -5.05 -16.49
N GLN A 162 -7.91 -4.11 -16.10
CA GLN A 162 -7.76 -3.33 -14.87
C GLN A 162 -7.61 -4.19 -13.59
N HIS A 163 -8.44 -5.22 -13.42
CA HIS A 163 -8.46 -6.06 -12.22
C HIS A 163 -9.13 -7.40 -12.51
N ILE A 164 -8.40 -8.50 -12.31
CA ILE A 164 -8.87 -9.88 -12.45
C ILE A 164 -8.45 -10.68 -11.21
N GLU A 165 -9.37 -11.40 -10.57
CA GLU A 165 -9.09 -12.42 -9.56
C GLU A 165 -9.35 -13.79 -10.20
N LEU A 166 -8.37 -14.68 -10.19
CA LEU A 166 -8.43 -15.97 -10.88
C LEU A 166 -8.02 -17.11 -9.93
N ASN A 167 -8.79 -18.18 -9.95
CA ASN A 167 -8.41 -19.46 -9.35
C ASN A 167 -7.55 -20.22 -10.38
N LEU A 168 -6.25 -20.35 -10.08
CA LEU A 168 -5.27 -20.95 -10.97
C LEU A 168 -5.42 -22.47 -11.05
N ASP A 169 -5.95 -23.12 -10.02
CA ASP A 169 -6.18 -24.56 -10.05
C ASP A 169 -7.24 -24.91 -11.10
N ILE A 170 -8.39 -24.22 -11.06
CA ILE A 170 -9.46 -24.39 -12.05
C ILE A 170 -9.00 -23.93 -13.43
N TRP A 171 -8.25 -22.82 -13.52
CA TRP A 171 -7.73 -22.32 -14.80
C TRP A 171 -6.78 -23.30 -15.49
N ARG A 172 -5.95 -24.02 -14.72
CA ARG A 172 -5.09 -25.08 -15.24
C ARG A 172 -5.91 -26.30 -15.70
N GLU A 173 -6.94 -26.69 -14.94
CA GLU A 173 -7.82 -27.81 -15.29
C GLU A 173 -8.52 -27.63 -16.64
N ILE A 174 -8.86 -26.39 -17.01
CA ILE A 174 -9.52 -26.05 -18.28
C ILE A 174 -8.53 -25.74 -19.42
N GLY A 175 -7.23 -26.02 -19.25
CA GLY A 175 -6.24 -25.89 -20.32
C GLY A 175 -5.55 -24.53 -20.43
N CYS A 176 -5.59 -23.71 -19.39
CA CYS A 176 -4.89 -22.42 -19.31
C CYS A 176 -5.26 -21.43 -20.45
N PRO A 177 -6.55 -21.12 -20.68
CA PRO A 177 -6.98 -20.21 -21.74
C PRO A 177 -6.43 -18.79 -21.52
N ASP A 178 -6.24 -18.04 -22.62
CA ASP A 178 -5.86 -16.62 -22.53
C ASP A 178 -7.01 -15.81 -21.90
N ILE A 179 -6.71 -15.12 -20.80
CA ILE A 179 -7.68 -14.38 -20.00
C ILE A 179 -8.05 -13.02 -20.61
N TYR A 180 -7.30 -12.53 -21.60
CA TYR A 180 -7.55 -11.27 -22.29
C TYR A 180 -8.24 -11.44 -23.64
N GLU A 181 -8.29 -12.65 -24.17
CA GLU A 181 -9.00 -12.94 -25.42
C GLU A 181 -10.51 -12.76 -25.27
N LYS A 182 -11.15 -12.44 -26.40
CA LYS A 182 -12.61 -12.45 -26.48
C LYS A 182 -13.09 -13.90 -26.47
N PHE A 183 -14.18 -14.15 -25.76
CA PHE A 183 -14.81 -15.46 -25.68
C PHE A 183 -16.30 -15.39 -25.97
N GLU A 184 -16.83 -16.49 -26.47
CA GLU A 184 -18.26 -16.68 -26.66
C GLU A 184 -18.95 -17.02 -25.33
N TYR A 185 -20.18 -16.53 -25.16
CA TYR A 185 -20.98 -16.84 -23.99
C TYR A 185 -22.38 -17.34 -24.34
N GLU A 186 -22.92 -18.19 -23.47
CA GLU A 186 -24.27 -18.76 -23.59
C GLU A 186 -25.29 -17.89 -22.86
N GLU A 187 -24.93 -17.44 -21.66
CA GLU A 187 -25.82 -16.75 -20.75
C GLU A 187 -25.08 -15.60 -20.05
N ARG A 188 -25.80 -14.53 -19.76
CA ARG A 188 -25.31 -13.46 -18.88
C ARG A 188 -26.43 -12.96 -17.98
N SER A 189 -26.04 -12.27 -16.92
CA SER A 189 -26.98 -11.54 -16.08
C SER A 189 -27.86 -10.58 -16.89
N LYS A 190 -29.17 -10.58 -16.61
CA LYS A 190 -30.12 -9.58 -17.12
C LYS A 190 -29.84 -8.17 -16.56
N GLN A 191 -29.28 -8.11 -15.36
CA GLN A 191 -28.88 -6.86 -14.71
C GLN A 191 -27.43 -6.50 -15.04
N ASN A 192 -27.15 -5.19 -15.08
CA ASN A 192 -25.83 -4.59 -15.26
C ASN A 192 -25.56 -3.61 -14.11
N TYR A 193 -24.31 -3.14 -13.97
CA TYR A 193 -23.97 -2.20 -12.91
C TYR A 193 -24.34 -0.74 -13.20
N HIS A 194 -23.94 -0.22 -14.36
CA HIS A 194 -24.11 1.21 -14.66
C HIS A 194 -24.30 1.50 -16.16
N ASP A 195 -24.28 0.47 -17.00
CA ASP A 195 -24.37 0.56 -18.46
C ASP A 195 -25.15 -0.67 -18.98
N ASP A 196 -25.25 -0.84 -20.29
CA ASP A 196 -25.87 -2.02 -20.93
C ASP A 196 -24.85 -3.15 -21.21
N TYR A 197 -23.56 -2.92 -20.98
CA TYR A 197 -22.48 -3.81 -21.41
C TYR A 197 -21.64 -4.45 -20.29
N THR A 198 -21.93 -4.18 -19.03
CA THR A 198 -21.17 -4.64 -17.86
C THR A 198 -22.05 -5.50 -16.95
N PRO A 199 -22.25 -6.79 -17.29
CA PRO A 199 -23.14 -7.68 -16.55
C PRO A 199 -22.61 -8.05 -15.17
N LEU A 200 -23.52 -8.43 -14.26
CA LEU A 200 -23.15 -8.94 -12.92
C LEU A 200 -22.36 -10.26 -12.95
N TRP A 201 -22.60 -11.08 -13.97
CA TRP A 201 -21.90 -12.33 -14.24
C TRP A 201 -22.13 -12.74 -15.70
N ILE A 202 -21.27 -13.62 -16.20
CA ILE A 202 -21.36 -14.22 -17.53
C ILE A 202 -21.02 -15.71 -17.46
N LYS A 203 -21.69 -16.52 -18.28
CA LYS A 203 -21.43 -17.96 -18.46
C LYS A 203 -20.85 -18.19 -19.86
N PRO A 204 -19.52 -18.27 -19.97
CA PRO A 204 -18.82 -18.63 -21.21
C PRO A 204 -19.22 -20.02 -21.69
N LYS A 205 -19.05 -20.31 -22.99
CA LYS A 205 -19.30 -21.64 -23.56
C LYS A 205 -18.29 -22.68 -23.08
N GLU A 206 -17.02 -22.30 -23.02
CA GLU A 206 -15.90 -23.23 -22.86
C GLU A 206 -15.36 -23.31 -21.43
N PHE A 207 -15.75 -22.38 -20.56
CA PHE A 207 -15.21 -22.31 -19.20
C PHE A 207 -16.22 -21.82 -18.16
N PRO A 208 -15.95 -22.03 -16.85
CA PRO A 208 -16.93 -21.79 -15.80
C PRO A 208 -17.41 -20.34 -15.72
N LYS A 209 -18.52 -20.16 -15.00
CA LYS A 209 -19.14 -18.86 -14.76
C LYS A 209 -18.12 -17.85 -14.18
N ILE A 210 -18.08 -16.67 -14.80
CA ILE A 210 -17.27 -15.54 -14.36
C ILE A 210 -18.18 -14.54 -13.65
N HIS A 211 -17.77 -14.13 -12.45
CA HIS A 211 -18.48 -13.13 -11.68
C HIS A 211 -17.86 -11.75 -11.89
N ASN A 212 -18.69 -10.72 -11.79
CA ASN A 212 -18.18 -9.36 -11.74
C ASN A 212 -17.98 -8.89 -10.29
N PHE A 213 -17.21 -7.81 -10.11
CA PHE A 213 -17.08 -7.13 -8.83
C PHE A 213 -18.38 -6.43 -8.45
N THR A 214 -18.83 -6.63 -7.20
CA THR A 214 -20.05 -5.97 -6.70
C THR A 214 -19.87 -4.46 -6.62
N LYS A 215 -20.98 -3.71 -6.48
CA LYS A 215 -20.94 -2.25 -6.35
C LYS A 215 -20.01 -1.80 -5.21
N LYS A 216 -20.14 -2.42 -4.03
CA LYS A 216 -19.27 -2.15 -2.87
C LYS A 216 -17.79 -2.41 -3.17
N GLN A 217 -17.48 -3.50 -3.86
CA GLN A 217 -16.09 -3.82 -4.23
C GLN A 217 -15.52 -2.85 -5.26
N ARG A 218 -16.36 -2.31 -6.15
CA ARG A 218 -15.98 -1.29 -7.13
C ARG A 218 -15.76 0.07 -6.47
N GLU A 219 -16.59 0.45 -5.50
CA GLU A 219 -16.43 1.71 -4.74
C GLU A 219 -15.12 1.77 -3.94
N ARG A 220 -14.56 0.59 -3.61
CA ARG A 220 -13.29 0.44 -2.89
C ARG A 220 -12.03 0.46 -3.77
N LYS A 221 -12.15 0.78 -5.06
CA LYS A 221 -11.00 0.85 -5.97
C LYS A 221 -11.22 1.86 -7.08
N ALA A 222 -10.13 2.33 -7.67
CA ALA A 222 -10.17 3.22 -8.81
C ALA A 222 -9.08 2.84 -9.81
N PHE A 223 -9.35 3.10 -11.09
CA PHE A 223 -8.41 2.85 -12.16
C PHE A 223 -8.16 4.12 -12.96
N SER A 224 -6.88 4.37 -13.23
CA SER A 224 -6.41 5.46 -14.08
C SER A 224 -6.46 5.02 -15.55
N TYR A 225 -7.31 5.68 -16.33
CA TYR A 225 -7.34 5.50 -17.78
C TYR A 225 -6.27 6.40 -18.42
N GLY A 226 -5.05 5.86 -18.57
CA GLY A 226 -3.85 6.63 -18.94
C GLY A 226 -3.91 7.36 -20.28
N HIS A 227 -4.70 6.88 -21.24
CA HIS A 227 -4.74 7.43 -22.61
C HIS A 227 -5.47 8.78 -22.72
N THR A 228 -6.32 9.11 -21.75
CA THR A 228 -7.24 10.25 -21.88
C THR A 228 -6.81 11.48 -21.06
N TRP A 229 -5.77 11.35 -20.21
CA TRP A 229 -5.45 12.38 -19.20
C TRP A 229 -3.95 12.49 -18.84
N SER A 230 -3.00 11.97 -19.63
CA SER A 230 -1.57 11.90 -19.24
C SER A 230 -0.98 13.25 -18.79
N MET A 231 -1.19 14.33 -19.56
CA MET A 231 -0.73 15.67 -19.18
C MET A 231 -1.36 16.15 -17.86
N TYR A 232 -2.64 15.87 -17.66
CA TYR A 232 -3.37 16.24 -16.45
C TYR A 232 -2.90 15.41 -15.24
N HIS A 233 -2.62 14.11 -15.42
CA HIS A 233 -2.08 13.25 -14.37
C HIS A 233 -0.69 13.70 -13.94
N ASN A 234 0.18 14.04 -14.89
CA ASN A 234 1.50 14.61 -14.58
C ASN A 234 1.39 15.90 -13.77
N ALA A 235 0.49 16.82 -14.17
CA ALA A 235 0.26 18.05 -13.43
C ALA A 235 -0.25 17.78 -12.00
N THR A 236 -1.25 16.91 -11.83
CA THR A 236 -1.77 16.56 -10.50
C THR A 236 -0.72 15.90 -9.61
N TRP A 237 0.08 14.97 -10.13
CA TRP A 237 1.17 14.36 -9.36
C TRP A 237 2.27 15.35 -9.00
N LYS A 238 2.56 16.32 -9.88
CA LYS A 238 3.48 17.41 -9.59
C LYS A 238 2.95 18.32 -8.48
N ASP A 239 1.66 18.66 -8.51
CA ASP A 239 1.03 19.44 -7.44
C ASP A 239 1.03 18.71 -6.10
N ILE A 240 0.82 17.38 -6.10
CA ILE A 240 0.98 16.56 -4.89
C ILE A 240 2.41 16.63 -4.36
N ARG A 241 3.41 16.53 -5.24
CA ARG A 241 4.83 16.60 -4.85
C ARG A 241 5.22 17.96 -4.27
N GLU A 242 4.67 19.03 -4.83
CA GLU A 242 5.00 20.42 -4.47
C GLU A 242 4.09 20.98 -3.35
N ASP A 243 3.33 20.11 -2.67
CA ASP A 243 2.38 20.47 -1.60
C ASP A 243 1.33 21.52 -2.03
N ARG A 244 1.00 21.56 -3.34
CA ARG A 244 -0.04 22.44 -3.92
C ARG A 244 -1.39 21.75 -4.10
N TYR A 245 -1.45 20.44 -3.85
CA TYR A 245 -2.66 19.65 -4.02
C TYR A 245 -3.47 19.58 -2.71
N ASN A 246 -4.76 19.90 -2.80
CA ASN A 246 -5.68 19.82 -1.67
C ASN A 246 -6.52 18.53 -1.74
N PHE A 247 -6.27 17.60 -0.80
CA PHE A 247 -6.99 16.33 -0.72
C PHE A 247 -8.44 16.47 -0.24
N ASP A 248 -8.81 17.58 0.41
CA ASP A 248 -10.16 17.78 0.95
C ASP A 248 -11.15 18.30 -0.11
N ILE A 249 -10.65 18.69 -1.29
CA ILE A 249 -11.48 19.13 -2.43
C ILE A 249 -11.72 17.95 -3.36
N GLU A 250 -13.00 17.68 -3.68
CA GLU A 250 -13.34 16.63 -4.65
C GLU A 250 -12.69 16.93 -6.01
N HIS A 251 -11.92 15.97 -6.50
CA HIS A 251 -11.23 16.11 -7.77
C HIS A 251 -12.10 15.68 -8.96
N LYS A 252 -12.03 16.38 -10.09
CA LYS A 252 -12.83 16.05 -11.29
C LYS A 252 -12.50 14.69 -11.88
N ASN A 253 -11.23 14.28 -11.81
CA ASN A 253 -10.82 12.96 -12.27
C ASN A 253 -11.10 11.90 -11.20
N PHE A 254 -11.83 10.85 -11.59
CA PHE A 254 -12.28 9.78 -10.70
C PHE A 254 -11.14 9.08 -9.96
N TYR A 255 -9.98 8.86 -10.59
CA TYR A 255 -8.83 8.23 -9.94
C TYR A 255 -8.36 9.06 -8.74
N PHE A 256 -8.13 10.36 -8.95
CA PHE A 256 -7.67 11.25 -7.87
C PHE A 256 -8.77 11.55 -6.85
N SER A 257 -10.04 11.64 -7.26
CA SER A 257 -11.17 11.74 -6.32
C SER A 257 -11.21 10.53 -5.37
N ARG A 258 -10.95 9.32 -5.89
CA ARG A 258 -10.84 8.12 -5.06
C ARG A 258 -9.57 8.09 -4.23
N LEU A 259 -8.45 8.60 -4.75
CA LEU A 259 -7.21 8.75 -4.01
C LEU A 259 -7.42 9.65 -2.79
N ASN A 260 -8.13 10.78 -2.94
CA ASN A 260 -8.43 11.73 -1.86
C ASN A 260 -9.09 11.07 -0.66
N ASN A 261 -9.95 10.07 -0.85
CA ASN A 261 -10.59 9.37 0.27
C ASN A 261 -9.61 8.65 1.20
N ASN A 262 -8.36 8.40 0.77
CA ASN A 262 -7.35 7.75 1.60
C ASN A 262 -6.50 8.73 2.42
N PHE A 263 -6.61 10.03 2.16
CA PHE A 263 -5.68 11.02 2.69
C PHE A 263 -6.45 12.25 3.20
N ASN A 264 -5.92 12.85 4.25
CA ASN A 264 -6.34 14.16 4.75
C ASN A 264 -5.21 15.16 4.57
N LEU A 265 -5.56 16.45 4.44
CA LEU A 265 -4.57 17.52 4.39
C LEU A 265 -3.91 17.74 5.76
N GLN A 266 -4.68 17.57 6.83
CA GLN A 266 -4.22 17.81 8.20
C GLN A 266 -3.05 16.87 8.59
N PRO A 267 -2.09 17.37 9.39
CA PRO A 267 -1.14 16.53 10.09
C PRO A 267 -1.87 15.54 11.01
N ASN A 268 -1.31 14.33 11.15
CA ASN A 268 -1.87 13.30 12.01
C ASN A 268 -1.06 13.22 13.30
N TYR A 269 -1.71 13.39 14.45
CA TYR A 269 -1.12 13.06 15.75
C TYR A 269 -1.64 11.69 16.20
N TYR A 270 -0.77 10.69 16.27
CA TYR A 270 -1.16 9.36 16.75
C TYR A 270 -1.15 9.34 18.27
N THR A 271 -2.32 9.20 18.90
CA THR A 271 -2.44 9.16 20.37
C THR A 271 -1.95 7.84 20.96
N GLU A 272 -1.96 6.78 20.16
CA GLU A 272 -1.46 5.46 20.51
C GLU A 272 -0.58 4.92 19.38
N ASN A 273 0.43 4.11 19.74
CA ASN A 273 1.31 3.45 18.78
C ASN A 273 0.49 2.54 17.86
N ASN A 274 0.57 2.70 16.55
CA ASN A 274 -0.13 1.84 15.59
C ASN A 274 0.71 0.63 15.12
N GLU A 275 1.97 0.55 15.54
CA GLU A 275 2.93 -0.50 15.20
C GLU A 275 3.15 -1.47 16.37
N TYR A 276 3.68 -2.66 16.08
CA TYR A 276 4.18 -3.56 17.12
C TYR A 276 5.59 -3.13 17.56
N LEU A 277 5.89 -3.24 18.86
CA LEU A 277 7.22 -2.98 19.40
C LEU A 277 8.23 -4.01 18.88
N GLY A 278 7.85 -5.29 18.95
CA GLY A 278 8.69 -6.44 18.64
C GLY A 278 9.82 -6.63 19.67
N LYS A 279 10.70 -7.62 19.42
CA LYS A 279 11.87 -7.87 20.29
C LYS A 279 12.82 -6.66 20.34
N LEU A 280 13.24 -6.28 21.54
CA LEU A 280 14.22 -5.24 21.83
C LEU A 280 15.63 -5.82 22.06
N PRO A 281 16.69 -5.05 21.81
CA PRO A 281 18.08 -5.44 22.10
C PRO A 281 18.44 -5.16 23.57
N GLU A 282 17.86 -5.94 24.50
CA GLU A 282 18.03 -5.75 25.96
C GLU A 282 19.49 -5.86 26.44
N ASP A 283 20.31 -6.65 25.74
CA ASP A 283 21.73 -6.85 26.08
C ASP A 283 22.65 -5.73 25.55
N GLN A 284 22.12 -4.76 24.81
CA GLN A 284 22.89 -3.64 24.26
C GLN A 284 22.60 -2.37 25.04
N GLU A 285 23.66 -1.65 25.37
CA GLU A 285 23.56 -0.35 26.02
C GLU A 285 23.55 0.77 24.97
N PHE A 286 22.73 1.79 25.20
CA PHE A 286 22.54 2.92 24.29
C PHE A 286 22.76 4.27 25.00
N ASP A 287 23.33 5.22 24.27
CA ASP A 287 23.61 6.58 24.73
C ASP A 287 22.68 7.61 24.07
N LEU A 288 21.98 7.21 23.01
CA LEU A 288 21.12 8.08 22.22
C LEU A 288 19.90 7.34 21.68
N ILE A 289 18.71 7.87 21.92
CA ILE A 289 17.46 7.42 21.29
C ILE A 289 16.97 8.50 20.31
N PHE A 290 16.71 8.12 19.06
CA PHE A 290 15.86 8.89 18.15
C PHE A 290 14.52 8.21 18.01
N SER A 291 13.41 8.94 18.15
CA SER A 291 12.07 8.39 17.96
C SER A 291 11.06 9.45 17.51
N PRO A 292 10.12 9.12 16.60
CA PRO A 292 9.10 10.06 16.16
C PRO A 292 8.10 10.39 17.29
N CYS A 293 7.39 11.51 17.16
CA CYS A 293 6.39 11.97 18.15
C CYS A 293 5.22 11.03 18.42
N GLY A 294 4.90 10.12 17.49
CA GLY A 294 3.67 9.34 17.54
C GLY A 294 3.59 8.35 18.72
N GLY A 295 2.51 8.43 19.49
CA GLY A 295 2.18 7.52 20.58
C GLY A 295 3.17 7.55 21.75
N PHE A 296 3.31 6.39 22.41
CA PHE A 296 4.14 6.19 23.60
C PHE A 296 5.43 5.39 23.31
N THR A 297 5.84 5.27 22.04
CA THR A 297 6.96 4.38 21.70
C THR A 297 8.25 4.83 22.38
N THR A 298 8.50 6.14 22.45
CA THR A 298 9.73 6.69 23.04
C THR A 298 9.84 6.35 24.53
N GLU A 299 8.75 6.52 25.27
CA GLU A 299 8.61 6.24 26.70
C GLU A 299 8.89 4.76 26.98
N VAL A 300 8.30 3.87 26.18
CA VAL A 300 8.53 2.43 26.32
C VAL A 300 9.98 2.06 25.99
N LEU A 301 10.60 2.71 25.00
CA LEU A 301 12.00 2.45 24.67
C LEU A 301 12.93 2.94 25.79
N ALA A 302 12.69 4.13 26.34
CA ALA A 302 13.48 4.67 27.45
C ALA A 302 13.40 3.79 28.72
N HIS A 303 12.22 3.21 29.00
CA HIS A 303 12.03 2.32 30.14
C HIS A 303 12.62 0.92 29.93
N LYS A 304 12.48 0.34 28.73
CA LYS A 304 12.82 -1.08 28.48
C LYS A 304 14.22 -1.34 27.94
N LEU A 305 14.89 -0.34 27.37
CA LEU A 305 16.27 -0.50 26.89
C LEU A 305 17.25 -0.28 28.04
N ASN A 306 18.43 -0.90 27.93
CA ASN A 306 19.57 -0.49 28.75
C ASN A 306 20.08 0.85 28.21
N PHE A 307 19.53 1.95 28.70
CA PHE A 307 19.73 3.29 28.15
C PHE A 307 20.04 4.26 29.27
N ASN A 308 21.10 5.06 29.09
CA ASN A 308 21.46 6.13 30.01
C ASN A 308 22.09 7.28 29.24
N GLY A 309 21.26 8.02 28.51
CA GLY A 309 21.76 9.12 27.69
C GLY A 309 20.67 10.07 27.24
N LYS A 310 20.80 10.56 26.02
CA LYS A 310 19.95 11.62 25.48
C LYS A 310 18.82 11.05 24.63
N ILE A 311 17.65 11.67 24.70
CA ILE A 311 16.49 11.33 23.87
C ILE A 311 16.25 12.48 22.89
N ILE A 312 16.05 12.14 21.62
CA ILE A 312 15.63 13.06 20.57
C ILE A 312 14.28 12.61 20.03
N ILE A 313 13.26 13.41 20.31
CA ILE A 313 11.92 13.27 19.75
C ILE A 313 11.84 14.14 18.50
N TYR A 314 11.37 13.59 17.39
CA TYR A 314 11.34 14.34 16.12
C TYR A 314 10.02 14.20 15.35
N ASP A 315 9.72 15.22 14.55
CA ASP A 315 8.65 15.20 13.57
C ASP A 315 8.91 16.26 12.49
N HIS A 316 8.29 16.09 11.32
CA HIS A 316 8.34 17.05 10.21
C HIS A 316 7.46 18.28 10.43
N ALA A 317 6.52 18.24 11.38
CA ALA A 317 5.59 19.32 11.66
C ALA A 317 5.78 19.90 13.07
N GLN A 318 5.99 21.22 13.16
CA GLN A 318 6.18 21.92 14.43
C GLN A 318 4.96 21.76 15.36
N SER A 319 3.75 21.86 14.82
CA SER A 319 2.52 21.68 15.59
C SER A 319 2.41 20.29 16.25
N ILE A 320 2.98 19.26 15.63
CA ILE A 320 3.02 17.90 16.20
C ILE A 320 4.04 17.81 17.34
N LEU A 321 5.20 18.47 17.20
CA LEU A 321 6.18 18.59 18.29
C LEU A 321 5.62 19.34 19.48
N ASP A 322 4.92 20.45 19.24
CA ASP A 322 4.32 21.27 20.30
C ASP A 322 3.26 20.48 21.08
N ILE A 323 2.43 19.69 20.40
CA ILE A 323 1.47 18.77 21.04
C ILE A 323 2.19 17.71 21.86
N LYS A 324 3.23 17.07 21.32
CA LYS A 324 3.99 16.05 22.05
C LYS A 324 4.61 16.66 23.31
N LYS A 325 5.18 17.85 23.21
CA LYS A 325 5.73 18.58 24.34
C LYS A 325 4.66 18.90 25.39
N GLN A 326 3.50 19.40 24.98
CA GLN A 326 2.36 19.63 25.88
C GLN A 326 1.96 18.36 26.63
N ILE A 327 1.90 17.22 25.93
CA ILE A 327 1.56 15.92 26.54
C ILE A 327 2.63 15.45 27.52
N LEU A 328 3.91 15.66 27.23
CA LEU A 328 5.01 15.36 28.15
C LEU A 328 4.97 16.26 29.39
N ASP A 329 4.67 17.55 29.22
CA ASP A 329 4.60 18.53 30.31
C ASP A 329 3.39 18.31 31.24
N THR A 330 2.25 17.83 30.71
CA THR A 330 1.01 17.69 31.50
C THR A 330 0.64 16.25 31.86
N ASN A 331 1.30 15.25 31.27
CA ASN A 331 1.01 13.82 31.40
C ASN A 331 -0.51 13.49 31.47
N PRO A 332 -1.29 13.86 30.43
CA PRO A 332 -2.75 13.86 30.52
C PRO A 332 -3.35 12.45 30.59
N ASP A 333 -4.46 12.31 31.32
CA ASP A 333 -5.32 11.14 31.21
C ASP A 333 -6.07 11.11 29.85
N LEU A 334 -6.84 10.04 29.59
CA LEU A 334 -7.58 9.90 28.32
C LEU A 334 -8.63 11.01 28.09
N ASN A 335 -9.27 11.51 29.14
CA ASN A 335 -10.26 12.58 29.03
C ASN A 335 -9.58 13.93 28.77
N GLU A 336 -8.46 14.19 29.44
CA GLU A 336 -7.64 15.38 29.22
C GLU A 336 -7.05 15.40 27.82
N LEU A 337 -6.62 14.25 27.29
CA LEU A 337 -6.15 14.14 25.91
C LEU A 337 -7.26 14.49 24.88
N ARG A 338 -8.54 14.24 25.20
CA ARG A 338 -9.69 14.72 24.40
C ARG A 338 -9.87 16.23 24.49
N VAL A 339 -9.46 16.87 25.57
CA VAL A 339 -9.44 18.33 25.67
C VAL A 339 -8.31 18.88 24.80
N VAL A 340 -7.13 18.25 24.83
CA VAL A 340 -6.02 18.60 23.92
C VAL A 340 -6.44 18.52 22.46
N GLU A 341 -7.09 17.42 22.04
CA GLU A 341 -7.66 17.27 20.70
C GLU A 341 -8.55 18.46 20.30
N LYS A 342 -9.44 18.92 21.20
CA LYS A 342 -10.34 20.06 20.94
C LYS A 342 -9.61 21.41 20.85
N MET A 343 -8.45 21.56 21.49
CA MET A 343 -7.64 22.77 21.42
C MET A 343 -6.88 22.90 20.09
N HIS A 344 -6.73 21.79 19.35
CA HIS A 344 -5.96 21.72 18.11
C HIS A 344 -6.83 21.25 16.93
N PRO A 345 -7.85 22.03 16.51
CA PRO A 345 -8.81 21.63 15.48
C PRO A 345 -8.21 21.40 14.08
N ASP A 346 -7.00 21.91 13.85
CA ASP A 346 -6.27 21.76 12.58
C ASP A 346 -5.43 20.48 12.52
N ILE A 347 -5.43 19.69 13.59
CA ILE A 347 -4.68 18.43 13.70
C ILE A 347 -5.66 17.27 13.83
N ASN A 348 -5.45 16.24 13.02
CA ASN A 348 -6.24 15.03 13.11
C ASN A 348 -5.65 14.08 14.16
N PHE A 349 -6.31 13.98 15.32
CA PHE A 349 -5.93 13.01 16.36
C PHE A 349 -6.38 11.61 15.97
N VAL A 350 -5.42 10.71 15.76
CA VAL A 350 -5.67 9.34 15.34
C VAL A 350 -5.78 8.43 16.56
N TRP A 351 -7.02 8.14 16.96
CA TRP A 351 -7.37 7.21 18.04
C TRP A 351 -7.49 5.77 17.54
N ASN A 352 -6.91 4.82 18.26
CA ASN A 352 -6.83 3.42 17.82
C ASN A 352 -7.74 2.48 18.64
N SER A 353 -9.03 2.78 18.69
CA SER A 353 -10.00 2.13 19.60
C SER A 353 -10.21 0.62 19.39
N GLU A 354 -9.80 0.03 18.26
CA GLU A 354 -10.10 -1.37 17.92
C GLU A 354 -8.87 -2.31 17.79
N TYR A 355 -7.63 -1.79 17.87
CA TYR A 355 -6.38 -2.58 17.71
C TYR A 355 -5.73 -3.02 19.04
N GLN A 356 -6.46 -2.96 20.15
CA GLN A 356 -5.95 -3.23 21.50
C GLN A 356 -5.72 -4.72 21.83
N LYS A 357 -6.03 -5.67 20.93
CA LYS A 357 -5.79 -7.10 21.18
C LYS A 357 -4.28 -7.43 21.10
N GLY A 358 -3.66 -7.69 22.26
CA GLY A 358 -2.26 -8.11 22.39
C GLY A 358 -1.24 -6.98 22.57
N ARG A 359 -1.67 -5.70 22.58
CA ARG A 359 -0.78 -4.55 22.84
C ARG A 359 -0.36 -4.38 24.30
N PRO A 360 -1.24 -4.61 25.31
CA PRO A 360 -0.82 -4.53 26.72
C PRO A 360 0.41 -5.39 27.02
N GLU A 361 0.55 -6.54 26.36
CA GLU A 361 1.70 -7.44 26.50
C GLU A 361 3.02 -6.84 25.98
N SER A 362 2.97 -5.88 25.05
CA SER A 362 4.17 -5.29 24.43
C SER A 362 4.49 -3.87 24.90
N PHE A 363 3.46 -3.01 25.02
CA PHE A 363 3.59 -1.60 25.40
C PHE A 363 3.02 -1.28 26.78
N GLY A 364 2.38 -2.20 27.49
CA GLY A 364 1.67 -1.89 28.73
C GLY A 364 0.30 -1.24 28.49
N THR A 365 -0.40 -1.00 29.59
CA THR A 365 -1.63 -0.23 29.69
C THR A 365 -1.36 1.27 29.56
N TYR A 366 -2.42 2.06 29.31
CA TYR A 366 -2.28 3.52 29.21
C TYR A 366 -1.67 4.15 30.47
N GLU A 367 -2.08 3.70 31.66
CA GLU A 367 -1.53 4.20 32.93
C GLU A 367 -0.07 3.78 33.14
N GLU A 368 0.32 2.55 32.77
CA GLU A 368 1.74 2.15 32.82
C GLU A 368 2.59 3.02 31.89
N MET A 369 2.10 3.33 30.68
CA MET A 369 2.82 4.21 29.75
C MET A 369 2.94 5.65 30.28
N ARG A 370 1.95 6.14 31.03
CA ARG A 370 2.03 7.45 31.71
C ARG A 370 3.07 7.47 32.83
N LEU A 371 3.19 6.39 33.60
CA LEU A 371 4.24 6.27 34.62
C LEU A 371 5.63 6.25 33.98
N TRP A 372 5.80 5.53 32.88
CA TRP A 372 7.07 5.53 32.14
C TRP A 372 7.36 6.87 31.45
N GLN A 373 6.33 7.64 31.11
CA GLN A 373 6.49 9.01 30.63
C GLN A 373 7.08 9.91 31.72
N GLU A 374 6.54 9.85 32.94
CA GLU A 374 7.07 10.59 34.10
C GLU A 374 8.52 10.19 34.39
N GLU A 375 8.79 8.89 34.46
CA GLU A 375 10.15 8.35 34.64
C GLU A 375 11.11 8.87 33.57
N MET A 376 10.69 8.87 32.30
CA MET A 376 11.51 9.36 31.20
C MET A 376 11.81 10.86 31.34
N CYS A 377 10.80 11.68 31.65
CA CYS A 377 10.95 13.13 31.81
C CYS A 377 11.80 13.51 33.03
N GLU A 378 11.78 12.72 34.10
CA GLU A 378 12.57 12.99 35.31
C GLU A 378 14.04 12.60 35.17
N ASN A 379 14.34 11.56 34.40
CA ASN A 379 15.66 10.93 34.38
C ASN A 379 16.53 11.26 33.16
N TYR A 380 15.95 11.74 32.05
CA TYR A 380 16.70 11.92 30.80
C TYR A 380 16.61 13.34 30.23
N ASP A 381 17.64 13.72 29.50
CA ASP A 381 17.64 14.93 28.67
C ASP A 381 16.85 14.67 27.37
N ILE A 382 15.83 15.48 27.12
CA ILE A 382 14.89 15.30 25.99
C ILE A 382 14.94 16.53 25.09
N ASP A 383 15.40 16.31 23.86
CA ASP A 383 15.44 17.30 22.79
C ASP A 383 14.32 17.07 21.77
N PHE A 384 13.81 18.16 21.20
CA PHE A 384 12.80 18.13 20.14
C PHE A 384 13.37 18.65 18.82
N TRP A 385 13.27 17.86 17.76
CA TRP A 385 13.85 18.18 16.47
C TRP A 385 12.76 18.28 15.40
N LEU A 386 12.58 19.49 14.84
CA LEU A 386 11.88 19.67 13.58
C LEU A 386 12.73 19.05 12.45
N MET A 387 12.33 17.87 11.99
CA MET A 387 13.11 17.06 11.06
C MET A 387 12.18 16.27 10.11
N ASP A 388 12.28 16.55 8.81
CA ASP A 388 11.83 15.63 7.77
C ASP A 388 12.90 14.54 7.62
N LEU A 389 12.57 13.30 7.96
CA LEU A 389 13.50 12.17 7.85
C LEU A 389 13.86 11.83 6.40
N ILE A 390 13.07 12.27 5.41
CA ILE A 390 13.40 12.07 3.99
C ILE A 390 14.49 13.04 3.55
N GLU A 391 14.48 14.27 4.04
CA GLU A 391 15.46 15.31 3.72
C GLU A 391 16.01 15.98 4.99
N PRO A 392 16.66 15.23 5.91
CA PRO A 392 17.11 15.78 7.18
C PRO A 392 18.39 16.60 7.00
N ASP A 393 18.73 17.39 8.02
CA ASP A 393 20.08 17.95 8.15
C ASP A 393 21.06 16.82 8.51
N TYR A 394 21.65 16.23 7.47
CA TYR A 394 22.60 15.14 7.59
C TYR A 394 23.87 15.51 8.38
N ASN A 395 24.29 16.78 8.36
CA ASN A 395 25.47 17.21 9.12
C ASN A 395 25.16 17.27 10.62
N ARG A 396 23.97 17.77 10.97
CA ARG A 396 23.48 17.76 12.35
C ARG A 396 23.32 16.33 12.86
N LEU A 397 22.72 15.44 12.07
CA LEU A 397 22.60 14.02 12.42
C LEU A 397 23.96 13.37 12.63
N LEU A 398 24.90 13.56 11.70
CA LEU A 398 26.25 12.98 11.80
C LEU A 398 26.96 13.40 13.08
N LYS A 399 26.96 14.70 13.38
CA LYS A 399 27.56 15.25 14.60
C LYS A 399 26.89 14.69 15.87
N GLU A 400 25.59 14.47 15.84
CA GLU A 400 24.85 14.00 17.00
C GLU A 400 25.09 12.52 17.28
N VAL A 401 25.30 11.68 16.25
CA VAL A 401 25.54 10.24 16.41
C VAL A 401 27.01 9.87 16.65
N GLU A 402 27.95 10.77 16.35
CA GLU A 402 29.39 10.55 16.49
C GLU A 402 29.75 10.17 17.94
N GLY A 403 30.47 9.05 18.11
CA GLY A 403 30.92 8.56 19.42
C GLY A 403 29.81 8.05 20.34
N LYS A 404 28.64 7.67 19.81
CA LYS A 404 27.49 7.17 20.59
C LYS A 404 26.96 5.83 20.10
N ARG A 405 26.35 5.07 21.00
CA ARG A 405 25.53 3.89 20.66
C ARG A 405 24.08 4.33 20.50
N VAL A 406 23.56 4.20 19.28
CA VAL A 406 22.31 4.85 18.86
C VAL A 406 21.19 3.84 18.67
N TYR A 407 20.06 4.04 19.37
CA TYR A 407 18.80 3.42 18.99
C TYR A 407 18.01 4.37 18.09
N PHE A 408 17.88 4.04 16.81
CA PHE A 408 17.17 4.87 15.85
C PHE A 408 15.82 4.25 15.47
N ASN A 409 14.73 4.80 15.99
CA ASN A 409 13.38 4.43 15.61
C ASN A 409 12.86 5.32 14.49
N ALA A 410 12.80 4.79 13.26
CA ALA A 410 12.25 5.47 12.09
C ALA A 410 10.78 5.15 11.82
N SER A 411 10.14 4.26 12.62
CA SER A 411 8.77 3.78 12.37
C SER A 411 8.61 3.32 10.90
N ASN A 412 7.49 3.63 10.25
CA ASN A 412 7.21 3.24 8.87
C ASN A 412 7.44 4.36 7.85
N ILE A 413 8.12 5.45 8.24
CA ILE A 413 8.19 6.73 7.51
C ILE A 413 8.58 6.52 6.03
N PHE A 414 9.67 5.80 5.75
CA PHE A 414 10.14 5.55 4.37
C PHE A 414 9.15 4.80 3.48
N SER A 415 8.16 4.15 4.09
CA SER A 415 7.15 3.34 3.41
C SER A 415 5.72 3.83 3.66
N TYR A 416 5.58 5.00 4.28
CA TYR A 416 4.31 5.57 4.64
C TYR A 416 3.60 6.10 3.39
N ASN A 417 2.29 5.89 3.29
CA ASN A 417 1.58 6.21 2.05
C ASN A 417 1.65 7.70 1.68
N LYS A 418 1.63 8.65 2.64
CA LYS A 418 1.80 10.09 2.33
C LYS A 418 3.19 10.40 1.78
N VAL A 419 4.23 9.77 2.32
CA VAL A 419 5.61 9.88 1.83
C VAL A 419 5.73 9.31 0.42
N ILE A 420 5.13 8.14 0.18
CA ILE A 420 5.10 7.49 -1.14
C ILE A 420 4.36 8.34 -2.20
N LEU A 421 3.36 9.15 -1.81
CA LEU A 421 2.71 10.07 -2.73
C LEU A 421 3.68 11.14 -3.24
N LYS A 422 4.45 11.75 -2.33
CA LYS A 422 5.36 12.86 -2.62
C LYS A 422 6.63 12.41 -3.35
N TYR A 423 7.30 11.38 -2.83
CA TYR A 423 8.63 10.99 -3.27
C TYR A 423 8.61 9.74 -4.17
N THR A 424 9.55 9.65 -5.09
CA THR A 424 9.81 8.46 -5.90
C THR A 424 10.59 7.42 -5.09
N LEU A 425 10.50 6.14 -5.48
CA LEU A 425 11.24 5.08 -4.81
C LEU A 425 12.77 5.31 -4.80
N PRO A 426 13.42 5.78 -5.88
CA PRO A 426 14.84 6.12 -5.85
C PRO A 426 15.19 7.18 -4.81
N GLU A 427 14.41 8.25 -4.71
CA GLU A 427 14.62 9.32 -3.71
C GLU A 427 14.51 8.76 -2.28
N LEU A 428 13.51 7.93 -2.02
CA LEU A 428 13.33 7.28 -0.71
C LEU A 428 14.49 6.35 -0.36
N TYR A 429 15.00 5.58 -1.32
CA TYR A 429 16.14 4.71 -1.11
C TYR A 429 17.46 5.48 -0.96
N GLU A 430 17.62 6.60 -1.66
CA GLU A 430 18.77 7.48 -1.51
C GLU A 430 18.82 8.06 -0.09
N SER A 431 17.70 8.62 0.37
CA SER A 431 17.56 9.13 1.73
C SER A 431 17.81 8.05 2.78
N PHE A 432 17.16 6.89 2.65
CA PHE A 432 17.36 5.76 3.54
C PHE A 432 18.83 5.32 3.58
N SER A 433 19.51 5.28 2.43
CA SER A 433 20.93 4.87 2.34
C SER A 433 21.87 5.88 2.99
N LYS A 434 21.58 7.19 2.87
CA LYS A 434 22.35 8.26 3.55
C LYS A 434 22.19 8.17 5.06
N LEU A 435 20.95 8.06 5.56
CA LEU A 435 20.70 7.84 6.99
C LEU A 435 21.45 6.61 7.50
N TYR A 436 21.36 5.50 6.79
CA TYR A 436 22.04 4.26 7.17
C TYR A 436 23.57 4.40 7.19
N THR A 437 24.14 5.18 6.26
CA THR A 437 25.58 5.48 6.24
C THR A 437 26.00 6.30 7.46
N ILE A 438 25.18 7.26 7.88
CA ILE A 438 25.43 8.04 9.09
C ILE A 438 25.34 7.17 10.34
N LEU A 439 24.31 6.32 10.47
CA LEU A 439 24.20 5.41 11.61
C LEU A 439 25.38 4.43 11.70
N LYS A 440 25.96 4.02 10.56
CA LYS A 440 27.18 3.19 10.54
C LYS A 440 28.44 3.88 11.04
N SER A 441 28.44 5.21 11.14
CA SER A 441 29.58 5.99 11.65
C SER A 441 29.58 6.16 13.17
N SER A 442 28.51 5.74 13.85
CA SER A 442 28.42 5.74 15.32
C SER A 442 29.15 4.54 15.93
N ASP A 443 29.39 4.56 17.25
CA ASP A 443 30.09 3.47 17.96
C ASP A 443 29.29 2.15 17.97
N GLY A 444 27.97 2.26 17.78
CA GLY A 444 27.06 1.17 17.50
C GLY A 444 25.68 1.72 17.15
N TYR A 445 24.85 0.96 16.44
CA TYR A 445 23.48 1.39 16.16
C TYR A 445 22.50 0.21 16.12
N TYR A 446 21.28 0.47 16.55
CA TYR A 446 20.13 -0.40 16.33
C TYR A 446 19.04 0.38 15.60
N PHE A 447 18.70 -0.05 14.39
CA PHE A 447 17.66 0.60 13.60
C PHE A 447 16.33 -0.17 13.71
N ARG A 448 15.27 0.55 14.07
CA ARG A 448 13.88 0.08 14.05
C ARG A 448 13.10 0.84 12.99
N GLY A 449 12.60 0.16 11.97
CA GLY A 449 11.67 0.76 11.02
C GLY A 449 11.45 -0.07 9.78
N THR A 450 10.82 0.53 8.77
CA THR A 450 10.66 -0.09 7.45
C THR A 450 11.56 0.54 6.39
N VAL A 451 12.02 -0.29 5.45
CA VAL A 451 12.59 0.20 4.18
C VAL A 451 11.49 0.64 3.22
N PRO A 452 11.82 1.41 2.16
CA PRO A 452 10.82 1.94 1.24
C PRO A 452 9.85 0.90 0.64
N LEU A 453 10.28 -0.35 0.45
CA LEU A 453 9.42 -1.45 -0.01
C LEU A 453 8.58 -2.13 1.09
N LYS A 454 8.25 -1.40 2.17
CA LYS A 454 7.34 -1.83 3.24
C LYS A 454 7.81 -3.07 4.03
N LYS A 455 9.10 -3.37 3.97
CA LYS A 455 9.70 -4.44 4.78
C LYS A 455 10.21 -3.87 6.08
N PHE A 456 9.80 -4.46 7.20
CA PHE A 456 10.37 -4.14 8.50
C PHE A 456 11.79 -4.71 8.59
N ILE A 457 12.76 -3.89 8.95
CA ILE A 457 14.13 -4.35 9.15
C ILE A 457 14.58 -4.01 10.57
N LYS A 458 15.35 -4.94 11.13
CA LYS A 458 16.09 -4.79 12.38
C LYS A 458 17.54 -5.08 12.04
N TRP A 459 18.38 -4.07 12.13
CA TRP A 459 19.82 -4.22 11.92
C TRP A 459 20.51 -4.30 13.29
N LYS A 460 21.50 -5.18 13.37
CA LYS A 460 22.39 -5.35 14.52
C LYS A 460 23.75 -4.77 14.21
#